data_AF-A0A354NZ72-F1
#
_entry.id   AF-A0A354NZ72-F1
#
_cell.length_a   1.000
_cell.length_b   1.000
_cell.length_c   1.000
_cell.angle_alpha   90.00
_cell.angle_beta   90.00
_cell.angle_gamma   90.00
#
_symmetry.space_group_name_H-M   'P 1'
#
loop_
_entity.id
_entity.type
_entity.pdbx_description
1 polymer ?
#
loop_
_entity_poly.entity_id
_entity_poly.type
_entity_poly.pdbx_seq_one_letter_code
_entity_poly.pdbx_strand_id
1 'polypeptide(L)'
;MDRIRVWAWPEDSRNLPASDVDMSQWDSGDYQLAGPDGTNWLSRTDDRITGAWVADGEFGFMWTSNAGGQRPHPYVKVARITEDSMTQIDELDIRSQNATFTYTEAYPNNRGRPIGITPFYSASNPLQNHVIGVRDDYSNGQWDLQFTKVGTNGPRDDKWGDYLSCRQHSSVRLTWIASGFTLQGGSLRRDVEPRVVHFGRQRYRRAVDRWSQR
;
A
#
# COMPACT_ATOMS: atom_id res chain seq x y z
N MET A 1 14.56 -9.84 -15.85
CA MET A 1 13.43 -8.98 -16.25
C MET A 1 12.22 -9.82 -16.01
N ASP A 2 11.30 -9.35 -15.19
CA ASP A 2 10.20 -10.15 -14.68
C ASP A 2 8.90 -9.72 -15.33
N ARG A 3 7.82 -10.47 -15.10
CA ARG A 3 6.53 -10.25 -15.73
C ARG A 3 5.41 -10.40 -14.72
N ILE A 4 4.41 -9.56 -14.85
CA ILE A 4 3.09 -9.82 -14.25
C ILE A 4 2.14 -10.29 -15.35
N ARG A 5 1.37 -11.33 -15.06
CA ARG A 5 0.30 -11.80 -15.92
C ARG A 5 -1.02 -11.19 -15.46
N VAL A 6 -1.70 -10.49 -16.35
CA VAL A 6 -2.99 -9.85 -16.10
C VAL A 6 -4.06 -10.62 -16.86
N TRP A 7 -5.08 -11.07 -16.15
CA TRP A 7 -6.26 -11.69 -16.75
C TRP A 7 -7.39 -10.68 -16.80
N ALA A 8 -8.04 -10.57 -17.94
CA ALA A 8 -9.28 -9.79 -18.09
C ALA A 8 -10.43 -10.76 -18.34
N TRP A 9 -11.54 -10.56 -17.63
CA TRP A 9 -12.76 -11.34 -17.82
C TRP A 9 -13.88 -10.44 -18.35
N PRO A 10 -14.09 -10.38 -19.66
CA PRO A 10 -15.25 -9.71 -20.22
C PRO A 10 -16.54 -10.43 -19.78
N GLU A 11 -17.54 -9.66 -19.35
CA GLU A 11 -18.82 -10.18 -18.82
C GLU A 11 -19.57 -11.11 -19.78
N ASP A 12 -19.37 -10.94 -21.09
CA ASP A 12 -20.00 -11.71 -22.16
C ASP A 12 -19.09 -12.80 -22.77
N SER A 13 -17.92 -13.03 -22.18
CA SER A 13 -16.90 -13.95 -22.71
C SER A 13 -16.74 -15.20 -21.85
N ARG A 14 -16.65 -16.36 -22.52
CA ARG A 14 -16.16 -17.61 -21.92
C ARG A 14 -14.64 -17.74 -21.93
N ASN A 15 -13.97 -16.84 -22.65
CA ASN A 15 -12.52 -16.77 -22.70
C ASN A 15 -12.02 -15.76 -21.66
N LEU A 16 -10.93 -16.14 -20.99
CA LEU A 16 -10.22 -15.30 -20.04
C LEU A 16 -8.88 -14.88 -20.67
N PRO A 17 -8.86 -13.84 -21.55
CA PRO A 17 -7.63 -13.36 -22.14
C PRO A 17 -6.61 -12.97 -21.07
N ALA A 18 -5.34 -13.24 -21.36
CA ALA A 18 -4.22 -12.91 -20.50
C ALA A 18 -3.20 -12.07 -21.27
N SER A 19 -2.67 -11.04 -20.62
CA SER A 19 -1.55 -10.23 -21.11
C SER A 19 -0.38 -10.34 -20.14
N ASP A 20 0.81 -10.60 -20.68
CA ASP A 20 2.05 -10.56 -19.91
C ASP A 20 2.64 -9.16 -20.05
N VAL A 21 2.82 -8.46 -18.93
CA VAL A 21 3.39 -7.11 -18.89
C VAL A 21 4.79 -7.20 -18.29
N ASP A 22 5.78 -6.75 -19.07
CA ASP A 22 7.18 -6.70 -18.66
C ASP A 22 7.37 -5.69 -17.51
N MET A 23 8.19 -6.08 -16.53
CA MET A 23 8.50 -5.33 -15.33
C MET A 23 10.00 -5.41 -15.04
N SER A 24 10.51 -4.41 -14.32
CA SER A 24 11.82 -4.48 -13.68
C SER A 24 11.83 -5.63 -12.68
N GLN A 25 13.03 -6.13 -12.39
CA GLN A 25 13.23 -7.27 -11.49
C GLN A 25 12.49 -7.09 -10.16
N TRP A 26 11.90 -8.18 -9.70
CA TRP A 26 11.29 -8.36 -8.40
C TRP A 26 12.07 -9.45 -7.66
N ASP A 27 12.49 -9.13 -6.45
CA ASP A 27 13.23 -10.07 -5.62
C ASP A 27 12.27 -10.73 -4.62
N SER A 28 12.23 -12.06 -4.65
CA SER A 28 11.41 -12.90 -3.77
C SER A 28 12.26 -13.53 -2.65
N GLY A 29 11.67 -14.47 -1.90
CA GLY A 29 12.36 -15.25 -0.89
C GLY A 29 12.00 -14.85 0.54
N ASP A 30 12.85 -15.22 1.49
CA ASP A 30 12.63 -14.92 2.89
C ASP A 30 12.78 -13.42 3.15
N TYR A 31 11.68 -12.77 3.48
CA TYR A 31 11.67 -11.37 3.87
C TYR A 31 12.20 -11.27 5.29
N GLN A 32 13.35 -10.64 5.43
CA GLN A 32 14.01 -10.44 6.72
C GLN A 32 14.29 -8.97 6.93
N LEU A 33 13.82 -8.45 8.06
CA LEU A 33 14.27 -7.19 8.59
C LEU A 33 14.58 -7.38 10.05
N ALA A 34 15.87 -7.48 10.39
CA ALA A 34 16.29 -7.45 11.78
C ALA A 34 16.02 -6.05 12.34
N GLY A 35 14.88 -5.89 13.03
CA GLY A 35 14.66 -4.73 13.88
C GLY A 35 15.69 -4.70 15.02
N PRO A 36 15.95 -3.55 15.67
CA PRO A 36 16.79 -3.51 16.85
C PRO A 36 16.25 -4.34 18.02
N ASP A 37 14.95 -4.68 17.99
CA ASP A 37 14.30 -5.59 18.93
C ASP A 37 14.49 -7.08 18.59
N GLY A 38 15.19 -7.40 17.51
CA GLY A 38 15.49 -8.76 17.07
C GLY A 38 14.29 -9.50 16.46
N THR A 39 13.15 -8.83 16.29
CA THR A 39 11.94 -9.44 15.70
C THR A 39 11.98 -9.39 14.18
N ASN A 40 11.50 -10.47 13.53
CA ASN A 40 11.26 -10.49 12.09
C ASN A 40 9.76 -10.30 11.80
N TRP A 41 9.30 -9.06 11.88
CA TRP A 41 7.91 -8.71 11.55
C TRP A 41 7.50 -9.00 10.10
N LEU A 42 8.46 -9.31 9.21
CA LEU A 42 8.20 -9.70 7.82
C LEU A 42 8.04 -11.21 7.63
N SER A 43 8.05 -12.02 8.70
CA SER A 43 7.99 -13.50 8.58
C SER A 43 6.76 -14.03 7.86
N ARG A 44 5.71 -13.21 7.71
CA ARG A 44 4.46 -13.52 6.99
C ARG A 44 4.33 -12.82 5.64
N THR A 45 5.34 -12.07 5.22
CA THR A 45 5.35 -11.47 3.89
C THR A 45 5.58 -12.58 2.87
N ASP A 46 4.82 -12.53 1.79
CA ASP A 46 4.91 -13.43 0.66
C ASP A 46 4.76 -12.65 -0.66
N ASP A 47 4.63 -13.37 -1.76
CA ASP A 47 4.58 -12.87 -3.13
C ASP A 47 3.21 -12.34 -3.56
N ARG A 48 2.21 -12.36 -2.68
CA ARG A 48 0.85 -11.95 -3.05
C ARG A 48 0.76 -10.45 -3.34
N ILE A 49 -0.01 -10.13 -4.37
CA ILE A 49 -0.51 -8.78 -4.63
C ILE A 49 -1.55 -8.44 -3.55
N THR A 50 -1.26 -7.44 -2.73
CA THR A 50 -2.12 -7.02 -1.61
C THR A 50 -2.90 -5.73 -1.93
N GLY A 51 -2.40 -4.92 -2.86
CA GLY A 51 -3.05 -3.68 -3.28
C GLY A 51 -3.36 -3.68 -4.76
N ALA A 52 -4.55 -3.21 -5.12
CA ALA A 52 -4.92 -3.01 -6.52
C ALA A 52 -5.91 -1.85 -6.65
N TRP A 53 -5.95 -1.21 -7.83
CA TRP A 53 -6.99 -0.25 -8.18
C TRP A 53 -7.25 -0.28 -9.69
N VAL A 54 -8.43 0.19 -10.09
CA VAL A 54 -8.81 0.48 -11.47
C VAL A 54 -9.46 1.86 -11.48
N ALA A 55 -8.97 2.79 -12.29
CA ALA A 55 -9.51 4.13 -12.40
C ALA A 55 -8.96 4.89 -13.62
N ASP A 56 -9.84 5.63 -14.30
CA ASP A 56 -9.48 6.58 -15.37
C ASP A 56 -8.67 5.95 -16.54
N GLY A 57 -8.99 4.71 -16.91
CA GLY A 57 -8.32 4.00 -18.01
C GLY A 57 -6.96 3.43 -17.63
N GLU A 58 -6.60 3.44 -16.34
CA GLU A 58 -5.44 2.75 -15.80
C GLU A 58 -5.83 1.83 -14.64
N PHE A 59 -5.09 0.74 -14.47
CA PHE A 59 -5.11 -0.04 -13.25
C PHE A 59 -3.71 -0.16 -12.69
N GLY A 60 -3.63 -0.51 -11.41
CA GLY A 60 -2.35 -0.77 -10.78
C GLY A 60 -2.41 -1.91 -9.78
N PHE A 61 -1.26 -2.54 -9.60
CA PHE A 61 -1.02 -3.60 -8.64
C PHE A 61 0.14 -3.21 -7.73
N MET A 62 0.05 -3.65 -6.47
CA MET A 62 1.04 -3.39 -5.46
C MET A 62 1.30 -4.65 -4.64
N TRP A 63 2.58 -4.99 -4.49
CA TRP A 63 3.03 -6.15 -3.74
C TRP A 63 4.38 -5.88 -3.11
N THR A 64 4.82 -6.76 -2.21
CA THR A 64 6.09 -6.59 -1.52
C THR A 64 7.23 -7.21 -2.32
N SER A 65 8.29 -6.43 -2.54
CA SER A 65 9.57 -6.90 -3.06
C SER A 65 10.59 -6.96 -1.94
N ASN A 66 11.47 -7.95 -1.98
CA ASN A 66 12.60 -8.04 -1.06
C ASN A 66 13.64 -6.95 -1.40
N ALA A 67 14.63 -6.79 -0.53
CA ALA A 67 15.80 -5.96 -0.81
C ALA A 67 16.61 -6.55 -1.98
N GLY A 68 17.22 -5.68 -2.78
CA GLY A 68 17.98 -6.08 -3.96
C GLY A 68 18.60 -4.89 -4.71
N GLY A 69 19.75 -5.10 -5.35
CA GLY A 69 20.44 -4.06 -6.11
C GLY A 69 20.68 -2.77 -5.32
N GLN A 70 20.10 -1.66 -5.77
CA GLN A 70 20.18 -0.33 -5.13
C GLN A 70 19.05 -0.07 -4.10
N ARG A 71 18.36 -1.13 -3.66
CA ARG A 71 17.21 -1.08 -2.75
C ARG A 71 17.55 -1.90 -1.50
N PRO A 72 18.16 -1.29 -0.47
CA PRO A 72 18.70 -2.02 0.67
C PRO A 72 17.63 -2.59 1.61
N HIS A 73 16.37 -2.25 1.41
CA HIS A 73 15.25 -2.70 2.24
C HIS A 73 14.08 -3.20 1.39
N PRO A 74 13.30 -4.16 1.90
CA PRO A 74 12.03 -4.54 1.27
C PRO A 74 11.13 -3.32 1.05
N TYR A 75 10.42 -3.32 -0.07
CA TYR A 75 9.66 -2.17 -0.53
C TYR A 75 8.37 -2.61 -1.21
N VAL A 76 7.44 -1.68 -1.36
CA VAL A 76 6.23 -1.95 -2.15
C VAL A 76 6.55 -1.67 -3.62
N LYS A 77 6.53 -2.73 -4.42
CA LYS A 77 6.61 -2.63 -5.87
C LYS A 77 5.25 -2.25 -6.43
N VAL A 78 5.24 -1.39 -7.44
CA VAL A 78 4.02 -0.84 -8.05
C VAL A 78 4.11 -1.04 -9.55
N ALA A 79 3.09 -1.63 -10.15
CA ALA A 79 2.90 -1.66 -11.59
C ALA A 79 1.70 -0.80 -11.95
N ARG A 80 1.87 0.18 -12.84
CA ARG A 80 0.76 0.92 -13.46
C ARG A 80 0.64 0.53 -14.91
N ILE A 81 -0.57 0.21 -15.34
CA ILE A 81 -0.85 -0.36 -16.65
C ILE A 81 -2.07 0.34 -17.25
N THR A 82 -2.04 0.60 -18.55
CA THR A 82 -3.19 1.09 -19.31
C THR A 82 -4.23 -0.01 -19.51
N GLU A 83 -5.51 0.32 -19.32
CA GLU A 83 -6.62 -0.64 -19.46
C GLU A 83 -6.83 -1.13 -20.90
N ASP A 84 -6.56 -0.28 -21.90
CA ASP A 84 -6.87 -0.53 -23.31
C ASP A 84 -5.80 -1.41 -24.00
N SER A 85 -4.53 -1.08 -23.81
CA SER A 85 -3.41 -1.75 -24.47
C SER A 85 -2.68 -2.74 -23.57
N MET A 86 -3.01 -2.81 -22.27
CA MET A 86 -2.31 -3.64 -21.29
C MET A 86 -0.79 -3.38 -21.26
N THR A 87 -0.40 -2.12 -21.46
CA THR A 87 1.01 -1.72 -21.49
C THR A 87 1.41 -1.03 -20.20
N GLN A 88 2.64 -1.27 -19.75
CA GLN A 88 3.19 -0.58 -18.58
C GLN A 88 3.27 0.93 -18.82
N ILE A 89 2.76 1.69 -17.86
CA ILE A 89 2.89 3.14 -17.78
C ILE A 89 4.20 3.47 -17.06
N ASP A 90 4.34 3.02 -15.82
CA ASP A 90 5.53 3.19 -14.98
C ASP A 90 5.56 2.22 -13.79
N GLU A 91 6.69 2.23 -13.06
CA GLU A 91 6.87 1.57 -11.76
C GLU A 91 7.15 2.59 -10.67
N LEU A 92 6.09 3.16 -10.12
CA LEU A 92 6.18 4.14 -9.05
C LEU A 92 6.30 3.47 -7.67
N ASP A 93 7.40 2.76 -7.45
CA ASP A 93 7.62 2.00 -6.23
C ASP A 93 7.69 2.87 -4.96
N ILE A 94 7.17 2.35 -3.85
CA ILE A 94 7.28 2.99 -2.53
C ILE A 94 8.48 2.39 -1.82
N ARG A 95 9.60 3.11 -1.86
CA ARG A 95 10.90 2.64 -1.36
C ARG A 95 11.60 3.69 -0.50
N SER A 96 12.55 3.24 0.31
CA SER A 96 13.45 4.09 1.10
C SER A 96 14.85 3.49 1.13
N GLN A 97 15.85 4.35 1.33
CA GLN A 97 17.23 3.91 1.57
C GLN A 97 17.45 3.42 3.01
N ASN A 98 16.55 3.76 3.93
CA ASN A 98 16.74 3.54 5.37
C ASN A 98 15.56 2.80 6.03
N ALA A 99 14.55 2.40 5.25
CA ALA A 99 13.32 1.85 5.79
C ALA A 99 12.63 0.91 4.82
N THR A 100 11.79 0.07 5.41
CA THR A 100 10.97 -0.92 4.74
C THR A 100 9.54 -0.42 4.59
N PHE A 101 8.91 -0.71 3.45
CA PHE A 101 7.48 -0.56 3.22
C PHE A 101 6.88 -1.90 2.74
N THR A 102 5.77 -2.35 3.33
CA THR A 102 5.13 -3.64 2.99
C THR A 102 3.61 -3.62 3.19
N TYR A 103 2.95 -4.70 2.76
CA TYR A 103 1.53 -5.01 3.01
C TYR A 103 0.56 -3.88 2.63
N THR A 104 0.67 -3.33 1.43
CA THR A 104 -0.15 -2.18 1.07
C THR A 104 -1.54 -2.57 0.57
N GLU A 105 -2.55 -1.73 0.86
CA GLU A 105 -3.81 -1.68 0.09
C GLU A 105 -3.93 -0.32 -0.62
N ALA A 106 -4.72 -0.27 -1.70
CA ALA A 106 -4.97 0.92 -2.50
C ALA A 106 -6.44 1.02 -2.88
N TYR A 107 -6.93 2.26 -3.06
CA TYR A 107 -8.28 2.49 -3.57
C TYR A 107 -8.40 3.86 -4.25
N PRO A 108 -9.11 3.99 -5.40
CA PRO A 108 -9.33 5.28 -6.04
C PRO A 108 -10.45 6.07 -5.36
N ASN A 109 -10.46 7.39 -5.49
CA ASN A 109 -11.65 8.18 -5.13
C ASN A 109 -12.54 8.46 -6.36
N ASN A 110 -13.60 9.26 -6.19
CA ASN A 110 -14.61 9.48 -7.24
C ASN A 110 -14.13 10.37 -8.38
N ARG A 111 -12.91 10.91 -8.30
CA ARG A 111 -12.26 11.61 -9.40
C ARG A 111 -11.42 10.66 -10.26
N GLY A 112 -11.36 9.37 -9.92
CA GLY A 112 -10.58 8.36 -10.61
C GLY A 112 -9.09 8.45 -10.29
N ARG A 113 -8.42 9.47 -10.84
CA ARG A 113 -6.94 9.60 -10.76
C ARG A 113 -6.35 9.61 -9.35
N PRO A 114 -6.95 10.27 -8.34
CA PRO A 114 -6.39 10.22 -7.01
C PRO A 114 -6.52 8.82 -6.41
N ILE A 115 -5.40 8.27 -5.96
CA ILE A 115 -5.33 6.95 -5.32
C ILE A 115 -4.91 7.14 -3.86
N GLY A 116 -5.71 6.62 -2.94
CA GLY A 116 -5.37 6.52 -1.53
C GLY A 116 -4.76 5.16 -1.25
N ILE A 117 -3.75 5.12 -0.39
CA ILE A 117 -3.05 3.89 0.00
C ILE A 117 -2.86 3.80 1.50
N THR A 118 -2.63 2.59 1.99
CA THR A 118 -2.10 2.36 3.32
C THR A 118 -1.10 1.22 3.32
N PRO A 119 0.20 1.51 3.50
CA PRO A 119 1.21 0.49 3.78
C PRO A 119 1.59 0.46 5.27
N PHE A 120 2.27 -0.60 5.67
CA PHE A 120 3.12 -0.57 6.87
C PHE A 120 4.52 -0.05 6.53
N TYR A 121 5.16 0.52 7.55
CA TYR A 121 6.52 1.01 7.49
C TYR A 121 7.31 0.55 8.70
N SER A 122 8.59 0.23 8.54
CA SER A 122 9.52 0.12 9.66
C SER A 122 10.91 0.58 9.27
N ALA A 123 11.60 1.25 10.18
CA ALA A 123 13.03 1.51 10.11
C ALA A 123 13.73 0.81 11.28
N SER A 124 15.02 1.07 11.49
CA SER A 124 15.68 0.73 12.75
C SER A 124 14.99 1.42 13.93
N ASN A 125 14.63 2.68 13.79
CA ASN A 125 13.76 3.41 14.72
C ASN A 125 13.09 4.55 13.92
N PRO A 126 11.77 4.74 13.95
CA PRO A 126 10.74 3.98 14.69
C PRO A 126 10.48 2.56 14.16
N LEU A 127 9.95 1.71 15.06
CA LEU A 127 9.47 0.36 14.78
C LEU A 127 8.16 0.40 13.96
N GLN A 128 7.44 -0.72 13.84
CA GLN A 128 6.36 -0.90 12.88
C GLN A 128 5.24 0.15 13.02
N ASN A 129 5.06 0.93 11.95
CA ASN A 129 4.16 2.08 11.87
C ASN A 129 3.06 1.86 10.83
N HIS A 130 1.88 2.43 11.10
CA HIS A 130 0.79 2.50 10.13
C HIS A 130 0.84 3.81 9.35
N VAL A 131 0.93 3.71 8.03
CA VAL A 131 1.09 4.84 7.10
C VAL A 131 -0.14 4.96 6.20
N ILE A 132 -0.49 6.19 5.85
CA ILE A 132 -1.42 6.49 4.76
C ILE A 132 -0.69 7.26 3.67
N GLY A 133 -1.22 7.24 2.47
CA GLY A 133 -0.67 8.05 1.38
C GLY A 133 -1.68 8.41 0.31
N VAL A 134 -1.37 9.47 -0.44
CA VAL A 134 -2.14 9.89 -1.61
C VAL A 134 -1.19 10.09 -2.79
N ARG A 135 -1.55 9.51 -3.93
CA ARG A 135 -1.02 9.90 -5.24
C ARG A 135 -2.09 10.69 -5.99
N ASP A 136 -1.77 11.92 -6.37
CA ASP A 136 -2.66 12.76 -7.17
C ASP A 136 -1.90 13.86 -7.93
N ASP A 137 -2.65 14.74 -8.59
CA ASP A 137 -2.14 15.94 -9.27
C ASP A 137 -1.42 16.92 -8.33
N TYR A 138 -1.81 16.97 -7.05
CA TYR A 138 -1.15 17.86 -6.08
C TYR A 138 0.25 17.39 -5.72
N SER A 139 0.48 16.07 -5.70
CA SER A 139 1.81 15.47 -5.53
C SER A 139 2.55 15.23 -6.85
N ASN A 140 2.13 15.87 -7.96
CA ASN A 140 2.71 15.66 -9.29
C ASN A 140 2.79 14.18 -9.70
N GLY A 141 1.76 13.41 -9.34
CA GLY A 141 1.69 11.98 -9.60
C GLY A 141 2.60 11.12 -8.71
N GLN A 142 3.31 11.69 -7.73
CA GLN A 142 4.14 10.97 -6.76
C GLN A 142 3.32 10.56 -5.52
N TRP A 143 3.84 9.61 -4.73
CA TRP A 143 3.26 9.27 -3.44
C TRP A 143 3.59 10.31 -2.38
N ASP A 144 2.57 10.88 -1.74
CA ASP A 144 2.71 11.70 -0.54
C ASP A 144 2.23 10.89 0.67
N LEU A 145 3.15 10.57 1.58
CA LEU A 145 2.96 9.63 2.69
C LEU A 145 2.96 10.33 4.04
N GLN A 146 2.14 9.84 4.96
CA GLN A 146 2.04 10.36 6.33
C GLN A 146 1.89 9.22 7.33
N PHE A 147 2.62 9.31 8.45
CA PHE A 147 2.39 8.43 9.59
C PHE A 147 1.05 8.75 10.24
N THR A 148 0.24 7.73 10.48
CA THR A 148 -1.01 7.89 11.26
C THR A 148 -0.78 7.73 12.76
N LYS A 149 0.24 6.94 13.10
CA LYS A 149 0.71 6.64 14.45
C LYS A 149 2.10 6.02 14.33
N VAL A 150 2.99 6.43 15.21
CA VAL A 150 4.31 5.82 15.35
C VAL A 150 4.21 4.68 16.37
N GLY A 151 4.59 3.47 15.97
CA GLY A 151 4.67 2.28 16.81
C GLY A 151 5.89 2.33 17.73
N THR A 152 5.77 1.74 18.92
CA THR A 152 6.87 1.69 19.89
C THR A 152 7.53 0.33 19.99
N ASN A 153 6.97 -0.71 19.36
CA ASN A 153 7.37 -2.10 19.52
C ASN A 153 7.09 -2.93 18.26
N GLY A 154 7.89 -3.96 18.01
CA GLY A 154 7.58 -5.04 17.08
C GLY A 154 6.86 -6.21 17.72
N PRO A 155 6.25 -7.09 16.89
CA PRO A 155 5.48 -8.22 17.37
C PRO A 155 6.39 -9.32 17.93
N ARG A 156 6.19 -9.71 19.19
CA ARG A 156 7.00 -10.77 19.85
C ARG A 156 6.97 -12.11 19.10
N ASP A 157 5.85 -12.42 18.47
CA ASP A 157 5.62 -13.68 17.76
C ASP A 157 6.03 -13.62 16.28
N ASP A 158 6.67 -12.52 15.84
CA ASP A 158 7.01 -12.25 14.43
C ASP A 158 5.79 -12.16 13.49
N LYS A 159 4.58 -11.95 14.03
CA LYS A 159 3.32 -11.93 13.28
C LYS A 159 2.86 -10.50 13.02
N TRP A 160 2.86 -10.11 11.75
CA TRP A 160 2.38 -8.81 11.27
C TRP A 160 1.72 -8.93 9.89
N GLY A 161 1.06 -7.85 9.43
CA GLY A 161 0.70 -7.67 8.02
C GLY A 161 -0.79 -7.78 7.67
N ASP A 162 -1.61 -8.31 8.58
CA ASP A 162 -3.06 -8.45 8.36
C ASP A 162 -3.84 -7.14 8.63
N TYR A 163 -5.11 -7.07 8.22
CA TYR A 163 -6.07 -6.01 8.59
C TYR A 163 -5.79 -4.59 8.08
N LEU A 164 -4.99 -4.42 7.03
CA LEU A 164 -4.98 -3.15 6.29
C LEU A 164 -6.23 -3.05 5.42
N SER A 165 -6.93 -1.93 5.63
CA SER A 165 -8.08 -1.37 4.92
C SER A 165 -7.74 -0.10 4.13
N CYS A 166 -7.94 0.07 2.83
CA CYS A 166 -8.10 1.39 2.22
C CYS A 166 -9.35 1.39 1.35
N ARG A 167 -10.30 2.27 1.66
CA ARG A 167 -11.54 2.40 0.90
C ARG A 167 -11.88 3.86 0.70
N GLN A 168 -12.52 4.16 -0.42
CA GLN A 168 -13.19 5.44 -0.60
C GLN A 168 -14.21 5.66 0.52
N HIS A 169 -14.24 6.86 1.08
CA HIS A 169 -15.27 7.23 2.05
C HIS A 169 -16.64 7.20 1.36
N SER A 170 -17.57 6.38 1.87
CA SER A 170 -18.86 6.08 1.23
C SER A 170 -19.74 7.31 0.92
N SER A 171 -19.81 8.26 1.85
CA SER A 171 -20.59 9.50 1.67
C SER A 171 -19.82 10.63 0.97
N VAL A 172 -18.59 10.93 1.42
CA VAL A 172 -17.80 12.06 0.87
C VAL A 172 -17.27 11.75 -0.53
N ARG A 173 -16.89 10.49 -0.80
CA ARG A 173 -16.39 9.95 -2.07
C ARG A 173 -15.13 10.61 -2.67
N LEU A 174 -14.66 11.71 -2.10
CA LEU A 174 -13.43 12.42 -2.50
C LEU A 174 -12.24 12.14 -1.59
N THR A 175 -12.47 11.40 -0.51
CA THR A 175 -11.51 11.07 0.56
C THR A 175 -11.57 9.58 0.84
N TRP A 176 -10.71 9.10 1.74
CA TRP A 176 -10.57 7.68 2.04
C TRP A 176 -10.69 7.42 3.53
N ILE A 177 -11.12 6.22 3.87
CA ILE A 177 -10.96 5.62 5.19
C ILE A 177 -9.90 4.54 5.05
N ALA A 178 -8.89 4.58 5.91
CA ALA A 178 -7.93 3.50 6.07
C ALA A 178 -8.03 2.85 7.44
N SER A 179 -7.76 1.54 7.50
CA SER A 179 -7.58 0.81 8.76
C SER A 179 -6.23 0.12 8.81
N GLY A 180 -5.73 -0.05 10.03
CA GLY A 180 -4.52 -0.80 10.32
C GLY A 180 -4.27 -0.81 11.83
N PHE A 181 -3.04 -1.00 12.27
CA PHE A 181 -2.72 -1.02 13.69
C PHE A 181 -1.24 -0.70 13.96
N THR A 182 -0.92 -0.47 15.23
CA THR A 182 0.46 -0.41 15.73
C THR A 182 0.55 -1.19 17.05
N LEU A 183 1.76 -1.46 17.54
CA LEU A 183 1.99 -1.92 18.90
C LEU A 183 2.49 -0.77 19.78
N GLN A 184 1.91 -0.64 20.97
CA GLN A 184 2.09 0.52 21.86
C GLN A 184 2.38 0.05 23.29
N GLY A 185 3.57 0.37 23.80
CA GLY A 185 4.01 0.02 25.16
C GLY A 185 4.36 -1.45 25.39
N GLY A 186 4.28 -2.30 24.38
CA GLY A 186 4.66 -3.71 24.46
C GLY A 186 4.50 -4.46 23.15
N SER A 187 4.91 -5.73 23.13
CA SER A 187 5.03 -6.57 21.94
C SER A 187 3.96 -7.67 21.83
N LEU A 188 2.92 -7.62 22.68
CA LEU A 188 1.90 -8.66 22.79
C LEU A 188 0.57 -8.20 22.17
N ARG A 189 -0.34 -9.16 21.95
CA ARG A 189 -1.66 -8.87 21.35
C ARG A 189 -2.49 -7.82 22.10
N ARG A 190 -2.31 -7.73 23.42
CA ARG A 190 -2.98 -6.72 24.26
C ARG A 190 -2.44 -5.30 24.05
N ASP A 191 -1.26 -5.18 23.44
CA ASP A 191 -0.57 -3.92 23.19
C ASP A 191 -0.89 -3.38 21.78
N VAL A 192 -1.77 -4.08 21.03
CA VAL A 192 -2.25 -3.64 19.71
C VAL A 192 -3.16 -2.44 19.88
N GLU A 193 -2.83 -1.34 19.22
CA GLU A 193 -3.69 -0.16 19.05
C GLU A 193 -4.23 -0.14 17.61
N PRO A 194 -5.48 -0.57 17.37
CA PRO A 194 -6.13 -0.44 16.06
C PRO A 194 -6.31 1.01 15.66
N ARG A 195 -6.25 1.28 14.36
CA ARG A 195 -6.39 2.62 13.77
C ARG A 195 -7.46 2.59 12.69
N VAL A 196 -8.35 3.58 12.72
CA VAL A 196 -9.22 3.93 11.60
C VAL A 196 -9.00 5.41 11.33
N VAL A 197 -8.64 5.75 10.10
CA VAL A 197 -8.18 7.09 9.73
C VAL A 197 -8.96 7.57 8.52
N HIS A 198 -9.67 8.69 8.68
CA HIS A 198 -10.22 9.44 7.55
C HIS A 198 -9.15 10.40 7.04
N PHE A 199 -8.77 10.27 5.77
CA PHE A 199 -7.75 11.11 5.17
C PHE A 199 -8.08 11.56 3.75
N GLY A 200 -7.42 12.63 3.33
CA GLY A 200 -7.52 13.19 2.00
C GLY A 200 -6.88 14.57 1.94
N ARG A 201 -7.00 15.23 0.78
CA ARG A 201 -6.44 16.57 0.59
C ARG A 201 -7.30 17.64 1.25
N GLN A 202 -6.65 18.69 1.75
CA GLN A 202 -7.30 19.88 2.31
C GLN A 202 -8.33 20.52 1.36
N ARG A 203 -8.11 20.45 0.04
CA ARG A 203 -9.09 20.92 -0.97
C ARG A 203 -10.47 20.25 -0.89
N TYR A 204 -10.58 19.08 -0.25
CA TYR A 204 -11.84 18.36 -0.04
C TYR A 204 -12.48 18.62 1.31
N ARG A 205 -11.88 19.46 2.17
CA ARG A 205 -12.36 19.72 3.54
C ARG A 205 -13.81 20.21 3.58
N ARG A 206 -14.21 21.10 2.68
CA ARG A 206 -15.62 21.55 2.60
C ARG A 206 -16.61 20.41 2.36
N ALA A 207 -16.21 19.35 1.65
CA ALA A 207 -17.07 18.19 1.44
C ALA A 207 -17.18 17.33 2.72
N VAL A 208 -16.10 17.26 3.51
CA VAL A 208 -16.05 16.59 4.81
C VAL A 208 -16.88 17.34 5.85
N ASP A 209 -16.67 18.65 6.01
CA ASP A 209 -17.35 19.47 7.03
C ASP A 209 -18.88 19.42 6.86
N ARG A 210 -19.37 19.44 5.61
CA ARG A 210 -20.81 19.30 5.31
C ARG A 210 -21.39 17.95 5.72
N TRP A 211 -20.58 16.90 5.72
CA TRP A 211 -21.00 15.58 6.14
C TRP A 211 -20.98 15.44 7.65
N SER A 212 -19.98 15.98 8.35
CA SER A 212 -19.88 15.89 9.82
C SER A 212 -20.95 16.65 10.60
N GLN A 213 -21.71 17.53 9.93
CA GLN A 213 -22.80 18.31 10.53
C GLN A 213 -24.19 17.67 10.36
N ARG A 214 -24.26 16.46 9.80
CA ARG A 214 -25.50 15.69 9.64
C ARG A 214 -25.54 14.53 10.61
#